data_AF-A0A2T6IWS7-F1
#
_entry.id   AF-A0A2T6IWS7-F1
#
_cell.length_a   1.000
_cell.length_b   1.000
_cell.length_c   1.000
_cell.angle_alpha   90.00
_cell.angle_beta   90.00
_cell.angle_gamma   90.00
#
_symmetry.space_group_name_H-M   'P 1'
#
loop_
_entity.id
_entity.type
_entity.pdbx_description
1 polymer ?
#
loop_
_entity_poly.entity_id
_entity_poly.type
_entity_poly.pdbx_seq_one_letter_code
_entity_poly.pdbx_strand_id
1 'polypeptide(L)'
;MLTMKRWSLAFCHKLHGISLNTFYRKCSYRGSCLLFLQDARGILFGAFLSEIRECAKYYGSAETFVFTFKGPDGKMDPEHPTLHVYRWSKLNSYFIYTDHDVLGIGGGGHYAISVDKDLLRGSSSCCLTFNSPVLSSSEDFIVKAFQVRCAGTRRERWINRKRHRASDSGCGLTNNCETGRVRDANERGQK
;
A
#
# COMPACT_ATOMS: atom_id res chain seq x y z
N MET A 1 24.57 -15.72 -12.80
CA MET A 1 24.94 -15.78 -11.37
C MET A 1 23.74 -15.33 -10.55
N LEU A 2 23.14 -16.23 -9.76
CA LEU A 2 22.07 -15.86 -8.82
C LEU A 2 22.68 -15.01 -7.71
N THR A 3 22.09 -13.84 -7.43
CA THR A 3 22.56 -12.95 -6.35
C THR A 3 21.45 -12.76 -5.33
N MET A 4 21.71 -13.11 -4.07
CA MET A 4 20.76 -12.88 -2.98
C MET A 4 20.91 -11.46 -2.45
N LYS A 5 19.80 -10.70 -2.40
CA LYS A 5 19.78 -9.38 -1.80
C LYS A 5 19.53 -9.48 -0.29
N ARG A 6 20.33 -8.75 0.50
CA ARG A 6 20.13 -8.67 1.96
C ARG A 6 19.00 -7.70 2.29
N TRP A 7 18.03 -8.18 3.06
CA TRP A 7 16.94 -7.37 3.59
C TRP A 7 17.42 -6.52 4.77
N SER A 8 17.18 -5.22 4.71
CA SER A 8 17.57 -4.28 5.78
C SER A 8 16.36 -3.51 6.28
N LEU A 9 16.35 -3.18 7.58
CA LEU A 9 15.33 -2.31 8.16
C LEU A 9 15.38 -0.94 7.49
N ALA A 10 14.29 -0.56 6.83
CA ALA A 10 14.15 0.74 6.19
C ALA A 10 13.37 1.71 7.08
N PHE A 11 12.30 1.21 7.70
CA PHE A 11 11.43 2.01 8.57
C PHE A 11 10.89 1.17 9.74
N CYS A 12 10.64 1.83 10.86
CA CYS A 12 10.08 1.28 12.09
C CYS A 12 9.51 2.47 12.87
N HIS A 13 8.20 2.50 13.09
CA HIS A 13 7.54 3.64 13.74
C HIS A 13 8.13 3.95 15.14
N LYS A 14 8.53 2.93 15.92
CA LYS A 14 9.19 3.13 17.23
C LYS A 14 10.53 3.86 17.14
N LEU A 15 11.27 3.68 16.04
CA LEU A 15 12.60 4.27 15.86
C LEU A 15 12.57 5.57 15.07
N HIS A 16 11.58 5.74 14.19
CA HIS A 16 11.54 6.79 13.18
C HIS A 16 10.36 7.74 13.34
N GLY A 17 9.53 7.54 14.36
CA GLY A 17 8.30 8.28 14.57
C GLY A 17 7.14 7.75 13.72
N ILE A 18 5.99 8.40 13.87
CA ILE A 18 4.70 7.92 13.37
C ILE A 18 4.20 8.70 12.14
N SER A 19 5.10 9.33 11.38
CA SER A 19 4.74 10.16 10.23
C SER A 19 4.87 9.40 8.90
N LEU A 20 3.79 9.35 8.13
CA LEU A 20 3.76 8.74 6.80
C LEU A 20 4.71 9.44 5.81
N ASN A 21 4.91 10.75 5.91
CA ASN A 21 5.93 11.46 5.15
C ASN A 21 7.36 10.95 5.46
N THR A 22 7.66 10.71 6.75
CA THR A 22 8.94 10.14 7.17
C THR A 22 9.11 8.71 6.65
N PHE A 23 8.03 7.94 6.63
CA PHE A 23 8.00 6.63 6.00
C PHE A 23 8.34 6.71 4.51
N TYR A 24 7.70 7.57 3.72
CA TYR A 24 8.02 7.72 2.29
C TYR A 24 9.47 8.14 2.07
N ARG A 25 10.00 9.10 2.84
CA ARG A 25 11.40 9.53 2.74
C ARG A 25 12.40 8.40 2.99
N LYS A 26 12.05 7.44 3.85
CA LYS A 26 12.92 6.30 4.23
C LYS A 26 12.80 5.12 3.27
N CYS A 27 11.60 4.83 2.78
CA CYS A 27 11.27 3.62 2.00
C CYS A 27 11.29 3.86 0.49
N SER A 28 11.03 5.08 0.02
CA SER A 28 10.85 5.33 -1.40
C SER A 28 12.08 4.94 -2.21
N TYR A 29 11.84 4.33 -3.37
CA TYR A 29 12.87 3.98 -4.35
C TYR A 29 13.94 2.99 -3.85
N ARG A 30 13.63 2.24 -2.79
CA ARG A 30 14.51 1.17 -2.27
C ARG A 30 14.32 -0.19 -2.95
N GLY A 31 13.44 -0.27 -3.95
CA GLY A 31 13.02 -1.51 -4.58
C GLY A 31 11.99 -2.26 -3.74
N SER A 32 11.96 -3.58 -3.88
CA SER A 32 10.99 -4.44 -3.20
C SER A 32 11.14 -4.40 -1.68
N CYS A 33 10.00 -4.49 -1.01
CA CYS A 33 9.91 -4.33 0.43
C CYS A 33 8.86 -5.24 1.07
N LEU A 34 9.13 -5.63 2.31
CA LEU A 34 8.24 -6.38 3.18
C LEU A 34 7.74 -5.43 4.26
N LEU A 35 6.43 -5.19 4.24
CA LEU A 35 5.69 -4.47 5.26
C LEU A 35 5.19 -5.47 6.30
N PHE A 36 5.42 -5.16 7.57
CA PHE A 36 4.92 -5.88 8.72
C PHE A 36 4.08 -4.94 9.59
N LEU A 37 2.87 -5.39 9.89
CA LEU A 37 1.91 -4.76 10.78
C LEU A 37 1.55 -5.73 11.89
N GLN A 38 1.57 -5.25 13.13
CA GLN A 38 0.95 -5.94 14.25
C GLN A 38 -0.12 -5.02 14.83
N ASP A 39 -1.33 -5.54 14.99
CA ASP A 39 -2.39 -4.80 15.67
C ASP A 39 -2.29 -4.91 17.21
N ALA A 40 -3.09 -4.11 17.91
CA ALA A 40 -3.16 -4.10 19.37
C ALA A 40 -3.61 -5.45 19.98
N ARG A 41 -4.31 -6.30 19.21
CA ARG A 41 -4.73 -7.65 19.63
C ARG A 41 -3.69 -8.72 19.30
N GLY A 42 -2.55 -8.33 18.72
CA GLY A 42 -1.38 -9.18 18.53
C GLY A 42 -1.30 -9.89 17.20
N ILE A 43 -2.28 -9.74 16.30
CA ILE A 43 -2.25 -10.38 14.98
C ILE A 43 -1.17 -9.72 14.12
N LEU A 44 -0.26 -10.54 13.59
CA LEU A 44 0.76 -10.13 12.63
C LEU A 44 0.27 -10.35 11.21
N PHE A 45 0.38 -9.32 10.38
CA PHE A 45 -0.01 -9.36 8.96
C PHE A 45 0.83 -8.35 8.19
N GLY A 46 0.65 -8.30 6.87
CA GLY A 46 1.42 -7.38 6.06
C GLY A 46 1.37 -7.67 4.57
N ALA A 47 2.38 -7.16 3.87
CA ALA A 47 2.47 -7.29 2.44
C ALA A 47 3.92 -7.36 1.96
N PHE A 48 4.14 -8.14 0.90
CA PHE A 48 5.27 -7.92 0.01
C PHE A 48 4.85 -6.95 -1.07
N LEU A 49 5.66 -5.91 -1.28
CA LEU A 49 5.41 -4.84 -2.24
C LEU A 49 6.58 -4.77 -3.21
N SER A 50 6.30 -4.67 -4.51
CA SER A 50 7.33 -4.53 -5.54
C SER A 50 8.13 -3.22 -5.42
N GLU A 51 7.47 -2.18 -4.91
CA GLU A 51 8.03 -0.87 -4.63
C GLU A 51 7.13 -0.13 -3.62
N ILE A 52 7.67 0.92 -2.99
CA ILE A 52 6.90 1.92 -2.24
C ILE A 52 7.34 3.30 -2.74
N ARG A 53 6.38 4.19 -2.94
CA ARG A 53 6.57 5.63 -3.15
C ARG A 53 5.25 6.34 -2.86
N GLU A 54 5.28 7.65 -2.72
CA GLU A 54 4.07 8.48 -2.68
C GLU A 54 3.52 8.65 -4.11
N CYS A 55 2.24 8.31 -4.34
CA CYS A 55 1.62 8.32 -5.66
C CYS A 55 0.09 8.25 -5.57
N ALA A 56 -0.60 9.36 -5.84
CA ALA A 56 -2.06 9.48 -5.86
C ALA A 56 -2.74 8.73 -7.03
N LYS A 57 -2.17 7.60 -7.46
CA LYS A 57 -2.64 6.67 -8.49
C LYS A 57 -2.16 5.27 -8.12
N TYR A 58 -2.92 4.24 -8.50
CA TYR A 58 -2.50 2.86 -8.29
C TYR A 58 -1.18 2.54 -9.03
N TYR A 59 -0.28 1.84 -8.35
CA TYR A 59 1.00 1.39 -8.88
C TYR A 59 1.39 0.03 -8.27
N GLY A 60 2.56 -0.49 -8.64
CA GLY A 60 3.08 -1.79 -8.21
C GLY A 60 2.94 -2.86 -9.30
N SER A 61 3.33 -4.09 -8.97
CA SER A 61 3.30 -5.23 -9.89
C SER A 61 2.52 -6.41 -9.33
N ALA A 62 2.25 -7.38 -10.21
CA ALA A 62 1.67 -8.69 -9.92
C ALA A 62 2.46 -9.54 -8.91
N GLU A 63 3.71 -9.16 -8.59
CA GLU A 63 4.51 -9.81 -7.56
C GLU A 63 4.06 -9.42 -6.15
N THR A 64 3.28 -8.34 -6.03
CA THR A 64 2.69 -7.88 -4.77
C THR A 64 1.74 -8.94 -4.22
N PHE A 65 1.83 -9.21 -2.92
CA PHE A 65 0.90 -10.09 -2.22
C PHE A 65 0.74 -9.63 -0.78
N VAL A 66 -0.41 -9.96 -0.19
CA VAL A 66 -0.69 -9.72 1.23
C VAL A 66 -0.65 -11.02 2.01
N PHE A 67 -0.42 -10.94 3.31
CA PHE A 67 -0.36 -12.12 4.17
C PHE A 67 -0.88 -11.81 5.57
N THR A 68 -1.27 -12.85 6.30
CA THR A 68 -1.63 -12.80 7.71
C THR A 68 -1.21 -14.06 8.44
N PHE A 69 -0.97 -13.94 9.74
CA PHE A 69 -0.82 -15.06 10.67
C PHE A 69 -2.09 -15.34 11.47
N LYS A 70 -3.21 -14.70 11.10
CA LYS A 70 -4.52 -14.97 11.67
C LYS A 70 -5.03 -16.34 11.20
N GLY A 71 -5.22 -17.24 12.13
CA GLY A 71 -5.82 -18.55 11.92
C GLY A 71 -7.35 -18.48 11.71
N PRO A 72 -7.98 -19.63 11.44
CA PRO A 72 -9.42 -19.74 11.15
C PRO A 72 -10.32 -19.28 12.31
N ASP A 73 -9.84 -19.37 13.55
CA ASP A 73 -10.53 -18.93 14.76
C ASP A 73 -10.42 -17.40 15.00
N GLY A 74 -9.77 -16.69 14.08
CA GLY A 74 -9.54 -15.25 14.17
C GLY A 74 -8.38 -14.85 15.09
N LYS A 75 -7.63 -15.81 15.64
CA LYS A 75 -6.49 -15.58 16.54
C LYS A 75 -5.17 -15.93 15.86
N MET A 76 -4.06 -15.61 16.50
CA MET A 76 -2.72 -16.03 16.06
C MET A 76 -2.14 -16.94 17.13
N ASP A 77 -1.76 -18.16 16.77
CA ASP A 77 -1.04 -19.06 17.65
C ASP A 77 0.41 -18.55 17.84
N PRO A 78 0.82 -18.17 19.06
CA PRO A 78 2.16 -17.68 19.32
C PRO A 78 3.25 -18.77 19.28
N GLU A 79 2.88 -20.04 19.50
CA GLU A 79 3.81 -21.18 19.49
C GLU A 79 3.96 -21.76 18.08
N HIS A 80 2.85 -21.84 17.33
CA HIS A 80 2.81 -22.43 15.98
C HIS A 80 2.16 -21.49 14.96
N PRO A 81 2.78 -20.34 14.65
CA PRO A 81 2.20 -19.35 13.75
C PRO A 81 2.05 -19.89 12.32
N THR A 82 0.82 -19.89 11.81
CA THR A 82 0.52 -20.33 10.44
C THR A 82 0.46 -19.13 9.50
N LEU A 83 1.26 -19.14 8.43
CA LEU A 83 1.28 -18.07 7.43
C LEU A 83 0.24 -18.34 6.32
N HIS A 84 -0.67 -17.40 6.13
CA HIS A 84 -1.62 -17.39 5.02
C HIS A 84 -1.24 -16.28 4.02
N VAL A 85 -1.04 -16.64 2.75
CA VAL A 85 -0.61 -15.71 1.68
C VAL A 85 -1.68 -15.59 0.60
N TYR A 86 -2.05 -14.37 0.25
CA TYR A 86 -3.02 -14.05 -0.79
C TYR A 86 -2.32 -13.30 -1.93
N ARG A 87 -2.18 -14.00 -3.06
CA ARG A 87 -1.55 -13.47 -4.29
C ARG A 87 -2.57 -12.76 -5.16
N TRP A 88 -2.08 -12.07 -6.19
CA TRP A 88 -2.92 -11.38 -7.16
C TRP A 88 -3.99 -12.30 -7.76
N SER A 89 -5.25 -11.87 -7.67
CA SER A 89 -6.42 -12.58 -8.20
C SER A 89 -6.59 -12.46 -9.72
N LYS A 90 -5.86 -11.52 -10.36
CA LYS A 90 -6.00 -11.13 -11.77
C LYS A 90 -7.29 -10.39 -12.13
N LEU A 91 -8.11 -10.01 -11.15
CA LEU A 91 -9.35 -9.27 -11.40
C LEU A 91 -9.14 -7.78 -11.67
N ASN A 92 -8.10 -7.17 -11.11
CA ASN A 92 -7.70 -5.78 -11.35
C ASN A 92 -6.23 -5.58 -10.98
N SER A 93 -5.63 -4.42 -11.30
CA SER A 93 -4.23 -4.10 -10.98
C SER A 93 -4.08 -3.04 -9.88
N TYR A 94 -5.00 -3.00 -8.92
CA TYR A 94 -5.04 -1.99 -7.84
C TYR A 94 -4.15 -2.37 -6.65
N PHE A 95 -2.87 -2.63 -6.91
CA PHE A 95 -1.96 -3.21 -5.91
C PHE A 95 -1.62 -2.27 -4.76
N ILE A 96 -1.20 -1.05 -5.06
CA ILE A 96 -0.73 -0.09 -4.06
C ILE A 96 -1.24 1.30 -4.42
N TYR A 97 -1.77 2.03 -3.45
CA TYR A 97 -2.19 3.42 -3.56
C TYR A 97 -1.67 4.19 -2.36
N THR A 98 -1.05 5.35 -2.59
CA THR A 98 -0.41 6.13 -1.52
C THR A 98 -0.59 7.61 -1.74
N ASP A 99 -0.98 8.35 -0.72
CA ASP A 99 -0.99 9.81 -0.78
C ASP A 99 -0.52 10.40 0.55
N HIS A 100 -0.79 11.69 0.77
CA HIS A 100 -0.39 12.36 2.00
C HIS A 100 -1.11 11.84 3.25
N ASP A 101 -2.28 11.20 3.10
CA ASP A 101 -3.18 10.81 4.18
C ASP A 101 -3.27 9.28 4.37
N VAL A 102 -3.04 8.47 3.33
CA VAL A 102 -3.22 7.01 3.39
C VAL A 102 -2.12 6.20 2.69
N LEU A 103 -1.75 5.09 3.31
CA LEU A 103 -1.08 3.96 2.67
C LEU A 103 -2.10 2.83 2.45
N GLY A 104 -2.55 2.63 1.21
CA GLY A 104 -3.50 1.59 0.82
C GLY A 104 -2.84 0.49 -0.01
N ILE A 105 -3.18 -0.77 0.30
CA ILE A 105 -2.66 -1.96 -0.37
C ILE A 105 -3.83 -2.87 -0.72
N GLY A 106 -3.94 -3.26 -1.99
CA GLY A 106 -4.95 -4.16 -2.55
C GLY A 106 -6.34 -3.55 -2.57
N GLY A 107 -6.72 -2.91 -3.67
CA GLY A 107 -8.01 -2.24 -3.82
C GLY A 107 -9.10 -3.06 -4.54
N GLY A 108 -10.03 -2.32 -5.16
CA GLY A 108 -11.19 -2.87 -5.87
C GLY A 108 -12.36 -3.11 -4.91
N GLY A 109 -12.94 -2.02 -4.41
CA GLY A 109 -13.83 -1.99 -3.25
C GLY A 109 -13.14 -1.29 -2.10
N HIS A 110 -12.69 -2.05 -1.11
CA HIS A 110 -11.88 -1.56 0.02
C HIS A 110 -10.41 -1.97 -0.13
N TYR A 111 -9.55 -1.51 0.78
CA TYR A 111 -8.16 -1.95 0.84
C TYR A 111 -8.02 -3.25 1.67
N ALA A 112 -7.21 -4.18 1.20
CA ALA A 112 -6.76 -5.30 2.03
C ALA A 112 -6.04 -4.81 3.28
N ILE A 113 -5.27 -3.72 3.14
CA ILE A 113 -4.61 -3.01 4.24
C ILE A 113 -4.64 -1.52 3.92
N SER A 114 -5.20 -0.71 4.80
CA SER A 114 -4.99 0.74 4.84
C SER A 114 -4.44 1.18 6.19
N VAL A 115 -3.56 2.18 6.18
CA VAL A 115 -3.02 2.82 7.39
C VAL A 115 -3.05 4.34 7.19
N ASP A 116 -3.44 5.07 8.23
CA ASP A 116 -3.52 6.53 8.23
C ASP A 116 -2.13 7.21 8.25
N LYS A 117 -2.11 8.53 8.03
CA LYS A 117 -0.88 9.34 8.01
C LYS A 117 -0.08 9.34 9.30
N ASP A 118 -0.77 9.09 10.40
CA ASP A 118 -0.20 9.05 11.74
C ASP A 118 0.26 7.63 12.10
N LEU A 119 0.13 6.63 11.21
CA LEU A 119 0.57 5.25 11.46
C LEU A 119 0.02 4.67 12.78
N LEU A 120 -1.13 5.16 13.24
CA LEU A 120 -1.75 4.78 14.53
C LEU A 120 -2.98 3.91 14.30
N ARG A 121 -3.73 4.16 13.23
CA ARG A 121 -4.94 3.43 12.89
C ARG A 121 -4.86 2.89 11.48
N GLY A 122 -5.54 1.79 11.27
CA GLY A 122 -5.69 1.21 9.96
C GLY A 122 -6.97 0.42 9.86
N SER A 123 -7.23 -0.01 8.64
CA SER A 123 -8.34 -0.90 8.33
C SER A 123 -7.92 -1.99 7.37
N SER A 124 -8.64 -3.11 7.39
CA SER A 124 -8.44 -4.27 6.53
C SER A 124 -9.80 -4.81 6.14
N SER A 125 -10.01 -5.01 4.85
CA SER A 125 -11.26 -5.53 4.32
C SER A 125 -10.99 -6.57 3.24
N CYS A 126 -12.04 -7.27 2.81
CA CYS A 126 -11.97 -7.98 1.56
C CYS A 126 -11.68 -7.01 0.40
N CYS A 127 -10.91 -7.49 -0.57
CA CYS A 127 -10.55 -6.73 -1.76
C CYS A 127 -10.55 -7.62 -2.99
N LEU A 128 -10.87 -7.05 -4.15
CA LEU A 128 -10.83 -7.80 -5.41
C LEU A 128 -9.38 -8.08 -5.87
N THR A 129 -8.41 -7.22 -5.58
CA THR A 129 -7.02 -7.39 -6.07
C THR A 129 -6.38 -8.69 -5.61
N PHE A 130 -6.60 -9.10 -4.36
CA PHE A 130 -5.99 -10.31 -3.78
C PHE A 130 -7.01 -11.38 -3.42
N ASN A 131 -8.31 -11.07 -3.48
CA ASN A 131 -9.38 -11.91 -2.95
C ASN A 131 -9.08 -12.35 -1.50
N SER A 132 -8.46 -11.46 -0.73
CA SER A 132 -8.11 -11.72 0.67
C SER A 132 -9.32 -11.46 1.57
N PRO A 133 -9.46 -12.14 2.71
CA PRO A 133 -10.35 -11.71 3.77
C PRO A 133 -9.75 -10.51 4.52
N VAL A 134 -10.44 -10.06 5.58
CA VAL A 134 -9.84 -9.20 6.61
C VAL A 134 -8.58 -9.88 7.16
N LEU A 135 -7.45 -9.20 7.15
CA LEU A 135 -6.14 -9.74 7.53
C LEU A 135 -5.81 -9.49 9.01
N SER A 136 -6.28 -8.38 9.55
CA SER A 136 -6.17 -8.00 10.97
C SER A 136 -7.20 -8.73 11.83
N SER A 137 -7.14 -8.49 13.15
CA SER A 137 -8.10 -9.04 14.11
C SER A 137 -9.55 -8.56 13.92
N SER A 138 -9.77 -7.37 13.34
CA SER A 138 -11.08 -6.89 12.85
C SER A 138 -10.87 -5.91 11.70
N GLU A 139 -11.97 -5.44 11.09
CA GLU A 139 -11.93 -4.47 9.99
C GLU A 139 -11.13 -3.23 10.35
N ASP A 140 -11.45 -2.56 11.46
CA ASP A 140 -10.62 -1.49 12.00
C ASP A 140 -9.61 -2.02 13.03
N PHE A 141 -8.42 -1.44 13.07
CA PHE A 141 -7.39 -1.83 14.03
C PHE A 141 -6.52 -0.65 14.50
N ILE A 142 -6.00 -0.79 15.72
CA ILE A 142 -4.95 0.09 16.25
C ILE A 142 -3.59 -0.55 15.96
N VAL A 143 -2.68 0.24 15.40
CA VAL A 143 -1.32 -0.18 15.06
C VAL A 143 -0.49 -0.29 16.33
N LYS A 144 -0.06 -1.50 16.67
CA LYS A 144 0.93 -1.76 17.74
C LYS A 144 2.35 -1.79 17.20
N ALA A 145 2.52 -2.31 15.99
CA ALA A 145 3.80 -2.29 15.30
C ALA A 145 3.66 -2.04 13.79
N PHE A 146 4.44 -1.09 13.28
CA PHE A 146 4.64 -0.84 11.86
C PHE A 146 6.13 -0.89 11.52
N GLN A 147 6.54 -1.81 10.64
CA GLN A 147 7.95 -1.99 10.22
C GLN A 147 8.05 -2.33 8.73
N VAL A 148 9.08 -1.82 8.06
CA VAL A 148 9.38 -2.16 6.67
C VAL A 148 10.84 -2.55 6.48
N ARG A 149 11.05 -3.65 5.78
CA ARG A 149 12.37 -4.09 5.32
C ARG A 149 12.46 -4.00 3.80
N CYS A 150 13.56 -3.50 3.25
CA CYS A 150 13.76 -3.41 1.80
C CYS A 150 14.94 -4.29 1.36
N ALA A 151 14.79 -4.91 0.19
CA ALA A 151 15.83 -5.65 -0.52
C ALA A 151 16.62 -4.71 -1.46
N GLY A 152 17.34 -3.74 -0.89
CA GLY A 152 18.08 -2.74 -1.66
C GLY A 152 19.38 -2.31 -1.00
N THR A 153 20.44 -2.21 -1.81
CA THR A 153 21.77 -1.71 -1.41
C THR A 153 21.81 -0.18 -1.35
N ARG A 154 22.82 0.38 -0.67
CA ARG A 154 23.04 1.84 -0.58
C ARG A 154 23.28 2.47 -1.98
N ARG A 155 23.76 1.70 -2.95
CA ARG A 155 24.03 2.12 -4.34
C ARG A 155 22.77 2.20 -5.20
N GLU A 156 21.86 1.24 -5.08
CA GLU A 156 20.56 1.25 -5.78
C GLU A 156 19.70 2.44 -5.37
N ARG A 157 19.76 2.85 -4.09
CA ARG A 157 19.11 4.08 -3.61
C ARG A 157 19.49 5.33 -4.40
N TRP A 158 20.74 5.45 -4.83
CA TRP A 158 21.19 6.60 -5.62
C TRP A 158 20.79 6.48 -7.09
N ILE A 159 20.93 5.29 -7.67
CA ILE A 159 20.56 5.01 -9.08
C ILE A 159 19.06 5.24 -9.28
N ASN A 160 18.22 4.69 -8.40
CA ASN A 160 16.78 4.84 -8.51
C ASN A 160 16.37 6.31 -8.33
N ARG A 161 16.99 7.05 -7.39
CA ARG A 161 16.75 8.50 -7.26
C ARG A 161 17.10 9.30 -8.51
N LYS A 162 18.18 8.95 -9.21
CA LYS A 162 18.54 9.60 -10.48
C LYS A 162 17.59 9.27 -11.61
N ARG A 163 17.17 7.99 -11.74
CA ARG A 163 16.20 7.57 -12.76
C ARG A 163 14.85 8.27 -12.57
N HIS A 164 14.40 8.45 -11.33
CA HIS A 164 13.15 9.15 -11.06
C HIS A 164 13.21 10.65 -11.29
N ARG A 165 14.31 11.33 -10.92
CA ARG A 165 14.48 12.76 -11.28
C ARG A 165 14.41 13.00 -12.79
N ALA A 166 14.75 12.00 -13.61
CA ALA A 166 14.64 12.08 -15.06
C ALA A 166 13.23 11.70 -15.60
N SER A 167 12.39 11.03 -14.81
CA SER A 167 11.00 10.72 -15.19
C SER A 167 10.01 11.80 -14.77
N ASP A 168 10.28 12.51 -13.66
CA ASP A 168 9.42 13.60 -13.18
C ASP A 168 9.48 14.85 -14.07
N SER A 169 10.49 14.96 -14.95
CA SER A 169 10.54 15.97 -16.03
C SER A 169 9.57 15.70 -17.19
N GLY A 170 8.83 14.58 -17.18
CA GLY A 170 7.87 14.20 -18.22
C GLY A 170 6.40 14.34 -17.83
N CYS A 171 6.08 14.69 -16.57
CA CYS A 171 4.69 14.87 -16.13
C CYS A 171 4.29 16.35 -16.21
N GLY A 172 4.34 16.90 -17.43
CA GLY A 172 3.79 18.22 -17.75
C GLY A 172 2.29 18.11 -18.01
N LEU A 173 1.53 18.85 -17.20
CA LEU A 173 0.15 19.31 -17.36
C LEU A 173 -0.53 18.99 -18.72
N THR A 174 -1.58 18.16 -18.68
CA THR A 174 -2.75 18.36 -19.55
C THR A 174 -4.02 18.29 -18.69
N ASN A 175 -4.38 19.43 -18.11
CA ASN A 175 -5.75 19.69 -17.71
C ASN A 175 -6.51 20.09 -18.98
N ASN A 176 -7.48 19.29 -19.40
CA ASN A 176 -8.64 19.76 -20.16
C ASN A 176 -9.83 18.90 -19.75
N CYS A 177 -10.51 19.34 -18.70
CA CYS A 177 -11.86 18.91 -18.36
C CYS A 177 -12.80 19.91 -19.06
N GLU A 178 -13.23 19.58 -20.28
CA GLU A 178 -14.31 20.32 -20.94
C GLU A 178 -15.65 19.93 -20.31
N THR A 179 -16.27 20.93 -19.69
CA THR A 179 -17.61 20.88 -19.12
C THR A 179 -18.64 21.02 -20.25
N GLY A 180 -19.18 19.88 -20.69
CA GLY A 180 -20.32 19.80 -21.62
C GLY A 180 -21.65 19.87 -20.89
N ARG A 181 -22.21 21.09 -20.84
CA ARG A 181 -23.48 21.54 -20.24
C ARG A 181 -24.71 20.69 -20.66
N VAL A 182 -25.45 20.20 -19.65
CA VAL A 182 -26.82 19.68 -19.76
C VAL A 182 -27.74 20.81 -20.28
N ARG A 183 -28.56 20.54 -21.30
CA ARG A 183 -29.67 21.41 -21.73
C ARG A 183 -30.97 20.66 -21.52
N ASP A 184 -31.73 21.07 -20.52
CA ASP A 184 -33.17 20.92 -20.45
C ASP A 184 -33.80 22.31 -20.43
N ALA A 185 -34.85 22.50 -21.24
CA ALA A 185 -36.02 23.36 -21.01
C ALA A 185 -36.66 23.75 -22.36
N ASN A 186 -37.67 22.94 -22.68
CA ASN A 186 -38.90 23.28 -23.35
C ASN A 186 -39.47 24.66 -22.92
N GLU A 187 -39.91 25.49 -23.88
CA GLU A 187 -41.04 26.44 -23.77
C GLU A 187 -41.05 27.36 -25.00
N ARG A 188 -42.05 27.20 -25.88
CA ARG A 188 -42.58 28.28 -26.73
C ARG A 188 -43.94 27.88 -27.32
N GLY A 189 -44.99 28.27 -26.62
CA GLY A 189 -46.33 28.43 -27.16
C GLY A 189 -46.89 29.76 -26.66
N GLN A 190 -46.98 30.75 -27.55
CA GLN A 190 -47.90 31.90 -27.52
C GLN A 190 -47.54 32.89 -28.65
N LYS A 191 -48.19 32.73 -29.80
CA LYS A 191 -49.05 33.72 -30.49
C LYS A 191 -49.32 33.25 -31.91
#